data_AF-A0A6G3X8A9-F1
#
_entry.id   AF-A0A6G3X8A9-F1
#
_cell.length_a   1.000
_cell.length_b   1.000
_cell.length_c   1.000
_cell.angle_alpha   90.00
_cell.angle_beta   90.00
_cell.angle_gamma   90.00
#
_symmetry.space_group_name_H-M   'P 1'
#
loop_
_entity.id
_entity.type
_entity.pdbx_description
1 polymer ?
#
loop_
_entity_poly.entity_id
_entity_poly.type
_entity_poly.pdbx_seq_one_letter_code
_entity_poly.pdbx_strand_id
1 'polypeptide(L)'
;VADARAALRAGAPILCDVAMVASGVTRKRLPANNDVVCTLSDPSVPELAAKMGTTRSAAALELWRDRMEGAVVAVGNAPTALFRLLEMVEEGAPRPAAVIGVPVGFVGAMESKEALAEHASG
;
A
#
# COMPACT_ATOMS: atom_id res chain seq x y z
N VAL A 1 -5.91 13.02 6.81
CA VAL A 1 -5.91 12.46 8.20
C VAL A 1 -7.31 12.08 8.67
N ALA A 2 -8.33 12.93 8.49
CA ALA A 2 -9.69 12.64 8.92
C ALA A 2 -10.23 11.32 8.33
N ASP A 3 -10.03 11.10 7.02
CA ASP A 3 -10.54 9.93 6.29
C ASP A 3 -9.84 8.65 6.72
N ALA A 4 -8.49 8.65 6.79
CA ALA A 4 -7.73 7.52 7.31
C ALA A 4 -8.20 7.10 8.72
N ARG A 5 -8.44 8.08 9.61
CA ARG A 5 -8.90 7.80 10.98
C ARG A 5 -10.33 7.30 11.03
N ALA A 6 -11.21 7.80 10.15
CA ALA A 6 -12.57 7.31 10.00
C ALA A 6 -12.58 5.87 9.50
N ALA A 7 -11.81 5.57 8.45
CA ALA A 7 -11.68 4.23 7.88
C ALA A 7 -11.20 3.21 8.92
N LEU A 8 -10.15 3.53 9.69
CA LEU A 8 -9.68 2.64 10.75
C LEU A 8 -10.76 2.39 11.80
N ARG A 9 -11.49 3.42 12.25
CA ARG A 9 -12.60 3.23 13.20
C ARG A 9 -13.76 2.42 12.63
N ALA A 10 -13.94 2.42 11.32
CA ALA A 10 -14.92 1.61 10.62
C ALA A 10 -14.45 0.16 10.37
N GLY A 11 -13.23 -0.21 10.79
CA GLY A 11 -12.70 -1.57 10.63
C GLY A 11 -11.89 -1.79 9.35
N ALA A 12 -11.58 -0.75 8.58
CA ALA A 12 -10.81 -0.88 7.34
C ALA A 12 -9.44 -1.55 7.59
N PRO A 13 -8.97 -2.42 6.67
CA PRO A 13 -7.65 -3.04 6.80
C PRO A 13 -6.53 -2.03 6.54
N ILE A 14 -5.35 -2.33 7.08
CA ILE A 14 -4.10 -1.66 6.75
C ILE A 14 -3.30 -2.54 5.79
N LEU A 15 -2.98 -2.01 4.61
CA LEU A 15 -2.20 -2.68 3.57
C LEU A 15 -0.77 -2.16 3.61
N CYS A 16 0.20 -3.03 3.83
CA CYS A 16 1.60 -2.66 4.00
C CYS A 16 2.47 -3.23 2.89
N ASP A 17 3.31 -2.40 2.28
CA ASP A 17 4.22 -2.77 1.18
C ASP A 17 5.29 -3.80 1.59
N VAL A 18 5.73 -3.77 2.86
CA VAL A 18 6.73 -4.68 3.40
C VAL A 18 6.40 -5.15 4.83
N ALA A 19 6.96 -6.29 5.22
CA ALA A 19 6.71 -6.91 6.52
C ALA A 19 7.12 -6.02 7.72
N MET A 20 8.19 -5.23 7.60
CA MET A 20 8.62 -4.36 8.70
C MET A 20 7.60 -3.25 9.01
N VAL A 21 6.92 -2.71 7.99
CA VAL A 21 5.85 -1.72 8.17
C VAL A 21 4.67 -2.37 8.90
N ALA A 22 4.27 -3.57 8.47
CA ALA A 22 3.20 -4.33 9.13
C ALA A 22 3.52 -4.65 10.60
N SER A 23 4.74 -5.08 10.89
CA SER A 23 5.21 -5.39 12.25
C SER A 23 5.32 -4.16 13.15
N GLY A 24 5.54 -2.97 12.57
CA GLY A 24 5.55 -1.70 13.30
C GLY A 24 4.17 -1.25 13.79
N VAL A 25 3.09 -1.81 13.24
CA VAL A 25 1.72 -1.47 13.66
C VAL A 25 1.43 -2.07 15.04
N THR A 26 1.32 -1.20 16.05
CA THR A 26 0.98 -1.63 17.41
C THR A 26 -0.48 -2.06 17.49
N ARG A 27 -0.74 -3.37 17.48
CA ARG A 27 -2.08 -3.98 17.45
C ARG A 27 -3.03 -3.44 18.53
N LYS A 28 -2.53 -3.24 19.75
CA LYS A 28 -3.33 -2.70 20.88
C LYS A 28 -3.87 -1.28 20.66
N ARG A 29 -3.37 -0.55 19.66
CA ARG A 29 -3.81 0.81 19.32
C ARG A 29 -4.83 0.85 18.19
N LEU A 30 -5.15 -0.30 17.59
CA LEU A 30 -6.12 -0.39 16.50
C LEU A 30 -7.54 -0.24 17.06
N PRO A 31 -8.37 0.66 16.51
CA PRO A 31 -9.67 0.98 17.08
C PRO A 31 -10.75 -0.09 16.86
N ALA A 32 -10.56 -1.00 15.91
CA ALA A 32 -11.59 -1.96 15.49
C ALA A 32 -11.03 -3.33 15.11
N ASN A 33 -9.98 -3.81 15.78
CA ASN A 33 -9.28 -5.06 15.44
C ASN A 33 -8.89 -5.14 13.96
N ASN A 34 -8.46 -4.01 13.40
CA ASN A 34 -8.12 -3.88 11.99
C ASN A 34 -7.08 -4.92 11.55
N ASP A 35 -7.31 -5.53 10.40
CA ASP A 35 -6.29 -6.37 9.78
C ASP A 35 -5.09 -5.51 9.40
N VAL A 36 -3.89 -6.10 9.52
CA VAL A 36 -2.66 -5.49 9.01
C VAL A 36 -2.01 -6.56 8.16
N VAL A 37 -1.93 -6.27 6.87
CA VAL A 37 -1.63 -7.29 5.86
C VAL A 37 -0.47 -6.83 5.01
N CYS A 38 0.47 -7.74 4.80
CA CYS A 38 1.56 -7.62 3.87
C CYS A 38 1.60 -8.91 3.06
N THR A 39 1.47 -8.80 1.74
CA THR A 39 1.43 -9.95 0.82
C THR A 39 2.81 -10.27 0.22
N LEU A 40 3.85 -9.52 0.57
CA LEU A 40 5.20 -9.67 -0.01
C LEU A 40 5.78 -11.08 0.13
N SER A 41 5.41 -11.81 1.18
CA SER A 41 5.87 -13.18 1.45
C SER A 41 4.97 -14.25 0.83
N ASP A 42 3.93 -13.87 0.11
CA ASP A 42 3.07 -14.83 -0.58
C ASP A 42 3.89 -15.62 -1.63
N PRO A 43 3.76 -16.96 -1.67
CA PRO A 43 4.54 -17.80 -2.57
C PRO A 43 4.32 -17.49 -4.07
N SER A 44 3.22 -16.85 -4.47
CA SER A 44 2.96 -16.48 -5.86
C SER A 44 3.70 -15.21 -6.30
N VAL A 45 4.16 -14.38 -5.36
CA VAL A 45 4.74 -13.06 -5.66
C VAL A 45 6.04 -13.11 -6.48
N PRO A 46 6.99 -14.02 -6.24
CA PRO A 46 8.20 -14.11 -7.07
C PRO A 46 7.89 -14.38 -8.55
N GLU A 47 6.96 -15.30 -8.83
CA GLU A 47 6.55 -15.62 -10.20
C GLU A 47 5.79 -14.45 -10.83
N LEU A 48 4.90 -13.81 -10.06
CA LEU A 48 4.14 -12.65 -10.52
C LEU A 48 5.06 -11.46 -10.88
N ALA A 49 6.05 -11.18 -10.03
CA ALA A 49 7.05 -10.14 -10.28
C ALA A 49 7.85 -10.39 -11.56
N ALA A 50 8.24 -11.65 -11.80
CA ALA A 50 8.91 -12.04 -13.04
C ALA A 50 8.01 -11.86 -14.27
N LYS A 51 6.74 -12.26 -14.20
CA LYS A 51 5.75 -12.09 -15.28
C LYS A 51 5.47 -10.63 -15.62
N MET A 52 5.41 -9.78 -14.60
CA MET A 52 5.14 -8.35 -14.75
C MET A 52 6.40 -7.52 -15.07
N GLY A 53 7.60 -8.10 -14.97
CA GLY A 53 8.86 -7.37 -15.14
C GLY A 53 9.08 -6.27 -14.09
N THR A 54 8.59 -6.46 -12.87
CA THR A 54 8.64 -5.47 -11.78
C THR A 54 9.21 -6.03 -10.49
N THR A 55 9.31 -5.22 -9.43
CA THR A 55 9.80 -5.66 -8.13
C THR A 55 8.76 -6.53 -7.42
N ARG A 56 9.22 -7.37 -6.49
CA ARG A 56 8.31 -8.17 -5.63
C ARG A 56 7.35 -7.29 -4.82
N SER A 57 7.82 -6.15 -4.31
CA SER A 57 6.96 -5.22 -3.57
C SER A 57 5.85 -4.64 -4.45
N ALA A 58 6.15 -4.25 -5.70
CA ALA A 58 5.15 -3.78 -6.64
C ALA A 58 4.17 -4.89 -7.03
N ALA A 59 4.67 -6.08 -7.40
CA ALA A 59 3.83 -7.21 -7.77
C ALA A 59 2.90 -7.67 -6.63
N ALA A 60 3.35 -7.59 -5.38
CA ALA A 60 2.55 -7.98 -4.21
C ALA A 60 1.26 -7.16 -4.05
N LEU A 61 1.18 -5.96 -4.61
CA LEU A 61 -0.02 -5.12 -4.57
C LEU A 61 -1.17 -5.70 -5.40
N GLU A 62 -0.90 -6.52 -6.41
CA GLU A 62 -1.96 -7.18 -7.20
C GLU A 62 -2.85 -8.06 -6.32
N LEU A 63 -2.30 -8.62 -5.24
CA LEU A 63 -3.04 -9.41 -4.25
C LEU A 63 -3.93 -8.54 -3.34
N TRP A 64 -3.91 -7.21 -3.49
CA TRP A 64 -4.73 -6.28 -2.71
C TRP A 64 -6.01 -5.85 -3.41
N ARG A 65 -6.20 -6.13 -4.71
CA ARG A 65 -7.31 -5.57 -5.52
C ARG A 65 -8.67 -5.71 -4.82
N ASP A 66 -8.97 -6.89 -4.29
CA ASP A 66 -10.25 -7.19 -3.62
C ASP A 66 -10.38 -6.60 -2.21
N ARG A 67 -9.31 -6.00 -1.67
CA ARG A 67 -9.28 -5.42 -0.31
C ARG A 67 -8.90 -3.95 -0.29
N MET A 68 -8.72 -3.32 -1.44
CA MET A 68 -8.20 -1.96 -1.54
C MET A 68 -9.27 -0.90 -1.26
N GLU A 69 -10.54 -1.18 -1.60
CA GLU A 69 -11.64 -0.25 -1.40
C GLU A 69 -11.75 0.18 0.06
N GLY A 70 -11.60 1.48 0.31
CA GLY A 70 -11.69 2.06 1.66
C GLY A 70 -10.54 1.66 2.61
N ALA A 71 -9.52 0.94 2.16
CA ALA A 71 -8.38 0.54 2.98
C ALA A 71 -7.47 1.72 3.33
N VAL A 72 -6.64 1.55 4.36
CA VAL A 72 -5.52 2.46 4.62
C VAL A 72 -4.25 1.80 4.10
N VAL A 73 -3.65 2.38 3.06
CA VAL A 73 -2.41 1.88 2.47
C VAL A 73 -1.22 2.57 3.13
N ALA A 74 -0.22 1.78 3.53
CA ALA A 74 1.03 2.26 4.11
C ALA A 74 2.22 1.73 3.28
N VAL A 75 2.83 2.62 2.50
CA VAL A 75 4.05 2.34 1.74
C VAL A 75 5.23 2.98 2.47
N GLY A 76 5.96 2.18 3.25
CA GLY A 76 7.02 2.68 4.12
C GLY A 76 8.44 2.34 3.65
N ASN A 77 8.60 1.57 2.57
CA ASN A 77 9.92 1.14 2.11
C ASN A 77 10.09 1.24 0.60
N ALA A 78 9.22 0.62 -0.19
CA ALA A 78 9.43 0.41 -1.62
C ALA A 78 8.84 1.53 -2.50
N PRO A 79 9.64 2.37 -3.17
CA PRO A 79 9.12 3.38 -4.11
C PRO A 79 8.32 2.76 -5.26
N THR A 80 8.75 1.60 -5.75
CA THR A 80 8.08 0.87 -6.82
C THR A 80 6.69 0.37 -6.43
N ALA A 81 6.45 0.10 -5.13
CA ALA A 81 5.10 -0.21 -4.65
C ALA A 81 4.20 1.03 -4.70
N LEU A 82 4.74 2.22 -4.40
CA LEU A 82 3.95 3.45 -4.49
C LEU A 82 3.59 3.79 -5.94
N PHE A 83 4.54 3.70 -6.87
CA PHE A 83 4.24 3.86 -8.29
C PHE A 83 3.18 2.87 -8.78
N ARG A 84 3.33 1.58 -8.44
CA ARG A 84 2.35 0.56 -8.85
C ARG A 84 0.96 0.83 -8.28
N LEU A 85 0.86 1.32 -7.04
CA LEU A 85 -0.42 1.70 -6.44
C LEU A 85 -1.12 2.79 -7.25
N LEU A 86 -0.39 3.81 -7.71
CA LEU A 86 -0.94 4.89 -8.53
C LEU A 86 -1.43 4.34 -9.87
N GLU A 87 -0.60 3.54 -10.56
CA GLU A 87 -0.99 2.88 -11.81
C GLU A 87 -2.25 2.02 -11.64
N MET A 88 -2.36 1.24 -10.57
CA MET A 88 -3.55 0.44 -10.30
C MET A 88 -4.82 1.30 -10.15
N VAL A 89 -4.72 2.45 -9.49
CA VAL A 89 -5.85 3.38 -9.35
C VAL A 89 -6.22 4.01 -10.69
N GLU A 90 -5.23 4.35 -11.53
CA GLU A 90 -5.46 4.83 -12.90
C GLU A 90 -6.10 3.75 -13.80
N GLU A 91 -5.73 2.48 -13.61
CA GLU A 91 -6.35 1.31 -14.25
C GLU A 91 -7.78 1.04 -13.76
N GLY A 92 -8.30 1.80 -12.79
CA GLY A 92 -9.65 1.67 -12.27
C GLY A 92 -9.79 0.70 -11.10
N ALA A 93 -8.70 0.34 -10.42
CA ALA A 93 -8.77 -0.44 -9.21
C ALA A 93 -9.47 0.34 -8.07
N PRO A 94 -10.09 -0.37 -7.10
CA PRO A 94 -10.82 0.27 -6.00
C PRO A 94 -9.96 1.23 -5.19
N ARG A 95 -10.51 2.37 -4.75
CA ARG A 95 -9.68 3.44 -4.15
C ARG A 95 -9.50 3.22 -2.65
N PRO A 96 -8.26 3.32 -2.11
CA PRO A 96 -8.07 3.33 -0.67
C PRO A 96 -8.66 4.61 -0.05
N ALA A 97 -9.06 4.53 1.22
CA ALA A 97 -9.51 5.70 1.97
C ALA A 97 -8.37 6.69 2.25
N ALA A 98 -7.12 6.20 2.30
CA ALA A 98 -5.93 7.02 2.42
C ALA A 98 -4.66 6.24 2.03
N VAL A 99 -3.66 6.97 1.56
CA VAL A 99 -2.30 6.45 1.30
C VAL A 99 -1.29 7.19 2.16
N ILE A 100 -0.48 6.46 2.91
CA ILE A 100 0.68 6.95 3.65
C ILE A 100 1.92 6.55 2.84
N GLY A 101 2.39 7.45 1.98
CA GLY A 101 3.57 7.26 1.13
C GLY A 101 4.82 7.86 1.75
N VAL A 102 5.58 7.06 2.48
CA VAL A 102 6.88 7.46 3.06
C VAL A 102 8.00 6.49 2.67
N PRO A 103 8.10 6.06 1.39
CA PRO A 103 9.20 5.19 0.99
C PRO A 103 10.54 5.92 1.15
N VAL A 104 11.54 5.15 1.56
CA VAL A 104 12.92 5.64 1.76
C VAL A 104 13.81 5.10 0.65
N GLY A 105 14.79 5.88 0.23
CA GLY A 105 15.74 5.46 -0.80
C GLY A 105 16.31 6.63 -1.58
N PHE A 106 17.34 6.34 -2.37
CA PHE A 106 18.04 7.33 -3.22
C PHE A 106 17.60 7.27 -4.69
N VAL A 107 16.73 6.32 -5.05
CA VAL A 107 16.24 6.10 -6.42
C VAL A 107 14.72 5.98 -6.38
N GLY A 108 14.00 6.90 -7.02
CA GLY A 108 12.54 6.86 -7.18
C GLY A 108 11.73 7.24 -5.93
N ALA A 109 12.36 7.42 -4.76
CA ALA A 109 11.66 7.71 -3.52
C ALA A 109 11.09 9.13 -3.49
N MET A 110 11.82 10.12 -4.02
CA MET A 110 11.32 11.49 -4.09
C MET A 110 10.21 11.59 -5.14
N GLU A 111 10.49 11.06 -6.32
CA GLU A 111 9.60 11.07 -7.48
C GLU A 111 8.28 10.34 -7.21
N SER A 112 8.32 9.22 -6.48
CA SER A 112 7.08 8.52 -6.10
C SER A 112 6.24 9.26 -5.08
N LYS A 113 6.87 10.00 -4.16
CA LYS A 113 6.15 10.87 -3.20
C LYS A 113 5.56 12.09 -3.88
N GLU A 114 6.28 12.69 -4.82
CA GLU A 114 5.80 13.81 -5.64
C GLU A 114 4.62 13.36 -6.50
N ALA A 115 4.75 12.22 -7.21
CA ALA A 115 3.66 11.64 -7.98
C ALA A 115 2.42 11.37 -7.12
N LEU A 116 2.58 10.87 -5.88
CA LEU A 116 1.46 10.71 -4.95
C LEU A 116 0.80 12.04 -4.58
N ALA A 117 1.58 13.09 -4.34
CA ALA A 117 1.08 14.40 -3.95
C ALA A 117 0.40 15.16 -5.11
N GLU A 118 0.85 14.94 -6.34
CA GLU A 118 0.32 15.56 -7.55
C GLU A 118 -0.89 14.81 -8.13
N HIS A 119 -1.04 13.53 -7.79
CA HIS A 119 -2.18 12.74 -8.26
C HIS A 119 -3.49 13.37 -7.78
N ALA A 120 -4.46 13.56 -8.68
CA ALA A 120 -5.77 14.20 -8.40
C ALA A 120 -6.65 13.47 -7.36
N SER A 121 -6.11 12.43 -6.73
CA SER A 121 -6.68 11.62 -5.66
C SER A 121 -6.08 11.94 -4.28
N GLY A 122 -5.02 12.74 -4.23
CA GLY A 122 -4.22 13.07 -3.04
C GLY A 122 -4.74 14.23 -2.22
#